data_AF-A0A6L5YVK2-F1
#
_entry.id   AF-A0A6L5YVK2-F1
#
_cell.length_a   1.000
_cell.length_b   1.000
_cell.length_c   1.000
_cell.angle_alpha   90.00
_cell.angle_beta   90.00
_cell.angle_gamma   90.00
#
_symmetry.space_group_name_H-M   'P 1'
#
loop_
_entity.id
_entity.type
_entity.pdbx_description
1 polymer ?
#
loop_
_entity_poly.entity_id
_entity_poly.type
_entity_poly.pdbx_seq_one_letter_code
_entity_poly.pdbx_strand_id
1 'polypeptide(L)'
;MPEAICQMAGRKDNVEMDEKNTNNAQGGIQQVEDKNKALDVHNEELEKVLNEYMEDRTNEKLGKLINVIVGCRLLVPAIVNEENKPYPLTITSNKQEKFIPVYTSVAQIPKEPKSPGILNMPYILVNHMAANEKSELAGVVINPFSQNLVFKKQLTEKIKNEFDARRKRAKEQGEGGTKTMQVTQEQYNVLTRKQYEFNFLPKKFFEGGQEFIDTLCDKKEEFIDQLYEEAYQEKRLYPYLPEDFSVMIMDISEELLVIRVDFPEQNMTVPSCYRIYFTWNAKTKEGRYFTIEKTKDREAKLLGEMNDKIQHVSYGEAPVEGAELQEIIDLHQGTAKHTS
;
A
#
# COMPACT_ATOMS: atom_id res chain seq x y z
N MET A 1 -7.70 -35.82 -1.31
CA MET A 1 -7.50 -34.42 -0.84
C MET A 1 -6.51 -33.60 -1.68
N PRO A 2 -5.50 -34.17 -2.37
CA PRO A 2 -4.55 -33.38 -3.21
C PRO A 2 -5.00 -33.10 -4.66
N GLU A 3 -5.88 -33.90 -5.25
CA GLU A 3 -6.20 -33.82 -6.69
C GLU A 3 -7.28 -32.76 -7.06
N ALA A 4 -8.05 -32.28 -6.08
CA ALA A 4 -9.20 -31.41 -6.33
C ALA A 4 -8.83 -29.94 -6.61
N ILE A 5 -7.60 -29.52 -6.27
CA ILE A 5 -7.16 -28.13 -6.38
C ILE A 5 -6.65 -27.81 -7.80
N CYS A 6 -6.03 -28.78 -8.47
CA CYS A 6 -5.49 -28.60 -9.83
C CYS A 6 -6.61 -28.43 -10.89
N GLN A 7 -7.79 -29.05 -10.66
CA GLN A 7 -8.95 -28.87 -11.55
C GLN A 7 -9.58 -27.47 -11.50
N MET A 8 -9.29 -26.66 -10.46
CA MET A 8 -9.82 -25.30 -10.34
C MET A 8 -8.94 -24.24 -11.03
N ALA A 9 -7.66 -24.54 -11.24
CA ALA A 9 -6.68 -23.64 -11.87
C ALA A 9 -6.41 -23.95 -13.36
N GLY A 10 -6.95 -25.06 -13.87
CA GLY A 10 -6.68 -25.53 -15.22
C GLY A 10 -7.83 -26.26 -15.88
N ARG A 11 -8.74 -25.51 -16.50
CA ARG A 11 -9.37 -25.92 -17.77
C ARG A 11 -9.13 -24.80 -18.78
N LYS A 12 -8.99 -25.16 -20.06
CA LYS A 12 -8.89 -24.26 -21.22
C LYS A 12 -10.16 -23.41 -21.40
N ASP A 13 -10.57 -22.68 -20.37
CA ASP A 13 -11.47 -21.57 -20.52
C ASP A 13 -10.57 -20.35 -20.73
N ASN A 14 -10.02 -20.20 -21.93
CA ASN A 14 -9.74 -18.83 -22.39
C ASN A 14 -11.09 -18.13 -22.29
N VAL A 15 -11.19 -17.14 -21.40
CA VAL A 15 -12.31 -16.20 -21.48
C VAL A 15 -12.04 -15.40 -22.75
N GLU A 16 -12.57 -15.86 -23.88
CA GLU A 16 -12.89 -14.95 -24.97
C GLU A 16 -13.77 -13.85 -24.35
N MET A 17 -13.49 -12.59 -24.68
CA MET A 17 -14.22 -11.45 -24.16
C MET A 17 -15.02 -10.86 -25.30
N ASP A 18 -16.31 -10.65 -25.07
CA ASP A 18 -17.20 -9.97 -26.01
C ASP A 18 -16.76 -8.49 -26.11
N GLU A 19 -16.21 -8.07 -27.27
CA GLU A 19 -15.68 -6.73 -27.53
C GLU A 19 -16.73 -5.59 -27.45
N LYS A 20 -17.98 -5.85 -27.04
CA LYS A 20 -19.12 -4.99 -27.36
C LYS A 20 -20.06 -4.58 -26.23
N ASN A 21 -19.70 -4.71 -24.96
CA ASN A 21 -20.63 -4.24 -23.91
C ASN A 21 -19.97 -3.47 -22.77
N THR A 22 -19.50 -2.26 -23.07
CA THR A 22 -19.49 -1.18 -22.09
C THR A 22 -20.87 -0.52 -22.11
N ASN A 23 -21.63 -0.66 -21.02
CA ASN A 23 -22.92 0.01 -20.89
C ASN A 23 -22.72 1.53 -20.97
N ASN A 24 -23.38 2.12 -21.96
CA ASN A 24 -23.49 3.55 -22.21
C ASN A 24 -24.08 4.29 -20.99
N ALA A 25 -23.34 5.26 -20.49
CA ALA A 25 -23.90 6.44 -19.84
C ALA A 25 -23.24 7.67 -20.47
N GLN A 26 -23.83 8.13 -21.58
CA GLN A 26 -23.55 9.46 -22.12
C GLN A 26 -24.25 10.49 -21.22
N GLY A 27 -23.48 11.12 -20.34
CA GLY A 27 -23.87 12.29 -19.57
C GLY A 27 -22.60 13.04 -19.21
N GLY A 28 -22.31 14.13 -19.91
CA GLY A 28 -21.01 14.80 -19.85
C GLY A 28 -20.69 15.39 -18.49
N ILE A 29 -19.42 15.34 -18.09
CA ILE A 29 -18.76 16.23 -17.14
C ILE A 29 -17.24 16.24 -17.46
N GLN A 30 -16.65 17.41 -17.28
CA GLN A 30 -15.28 17.88 -17.54
C GLN A 30 -14.12 16.86 -17.41
N GLN A 31 -13.19 17.02 -18.35
CA GLN A 31 -11.83 16.48 -18.33
C GLN A 31 -11.18 16.68 -16.95
N VAL A 32 -10.91 15.59 -16.25
CA VAL A 32 -9.95 15.56 -15.14
C VAL A 32 -8.62 15.15 -15.73
N GLU A 33 -7.93 16.08 -16.38
CA GLU A 33 -6.63 15.84 -17.03
C GLU A 33 -5.41 15.90 -16.08
N ASP A 34 -5.59 16.20 -14.78
CA ASP A 34 -4.45 16.47 -13.88
C ASP A 34 -4.34 15.56 -12.63
N LYS A 35 -4.37 14.23 -12.79
CA LYS A 35 -3.99 13.29 -11.70
C LYS A 35 -3.03 12.15 -12.08
N ASN A 36 -2.52 12.13 -13.32
CA ASN A 36 -1.66 11.04 -13.81
C ASN A 36 -0.19 11.09 -13.35
N LYS A 37 0.19 11.95 -12.39
CA LYS A 37 1.56 12.01 -11.85
C LYS A 37 1.81 11.22 -10.55
N ALA A 38 0.85 10.41 -10.10
CA ALA A 38 0.96 9.59 -8.88
C ALA A 38 0.89 8.06 -9.11
N LEU A 39 0.99 7.59 -10.36
CA LEU A 39 0.84 6.16 -10.70
C LEU A 39 2.14 5.59 -11.29
N ASP A 40 3.23 5.62 -10.53
CA ASP A 40 4.44 4.83 -10.83
C ASP A 40 4.36 3.46 -10.14
N VAL A 41 3.27 2.72 -10.41
CA VAL A 41 3.12 1.35 -9.93
C VAL A 41 3.64 0.42 -11.02
N HIS A 42 4.80 -0.16 -10.77
CA HIS A 42 5.39 -1.21 -11.59
C HIS A 42 5.85 -2.36 -10.69
N ASN A 43 5.12 -3.48 -10.71
CA ASN A 43 5.44 -4.64 -9.87
C ASN A 43 6.32 -5.63 -10.64
N GLU A 44 7.62 -5.33 -10.80
CA GLU A 44 8.57 -6.18 -11.56
C GLU A 44 8.66 -7.61 -11.03
N GLU A 45 8.78 -7.78 -9.71
CA GLU A 45 8.84 -9.09 -9.08
C GLU A 45 7.56 -9.88 -9.32
N LEU A 46 6.40 -9.23 -9.18
CA LEU A 46 5.10 -9.85 -9.45
C LEU A 46 4.98 -10.28 -10.91
N GLU A 47 5.40 -9.44 -11.86
CA GLU A 47 5.36 -9.76 -13.29
C GLU A 47 6.29 -10.94 -13.61
N LYS A 48 7.46 -11.03 -12.97
CA LYS A 48 8.36 -12.17 -13.10
C LYS A 48 7.72 -13.47 -12.61
N VAL A 49 7.23 -13.51 -11.37
CA VAL A 49 6.61 -14.74 -10.82
C VAL A 49 5.30 -15.10 -11.53
N LEU A 50 4.59 -14.10 -12.06
CA LEU A 50 3.41 -14.30 -12.90
C LEU A 50 3.79 -15.00 -14.21
N ASN A 51 4.83 -14.52 -14.90
CA ASN A 51 5.30 -15.14 -16.14
C ASN A 51 5.82 -16.57 -15.89
N GLU A 52 6.59 -16.80 -14.82
CA GLU A 52 7.06 -18.14 -14.44
C GLU A 52 5.91 -19.12 -14.18
N TYR A 53 4.82 -18.65 -13.54
CA TYR A 53 3.62 -19.45 -13.33
C TYR A 53 2.84 -19.70 -14.63
N MET A 54 2.79 -18.71 -15.52
CA MET A 54 2.10 -18.84 -16.81
C MET A 54 2.80 -19.82 -17.75
N GLU A 55 4.13 -19.91 -17.68
CA GLU A 55 4.93 -20.92 -18.40
C GLU A 55 4.69 -22.33 -17.86
N ASP A 56 4.57 -22.48 -16.55
CA ASP A 56 4.48 -23.78 -15.88
C ASP A 56 3.64 -23.69 -14.61
N ARG A 57 2.37 -24.11 -14.75
CA ARG A 57 1.30 -23.92 -13.76
C ARG A 57 1.35 -24.94 -12.62
N THR A 58 2.46 -24.98 -11.89
CA THR A 58 2.62 -25.84 -10.71
C THR A 58 2.04 -25.19 -9.45
N ASN A 59 1.70 -26.02 -8.45
CA ASN A 59 1.24 -25.53 -7.15
C ASN A 59 2.31 -24.73 -6.40
N GLU A 60 3.59 -25.09 -6.56
CA GLU A 60 4.70 -24.37 -5.94
C GLU A 60 4.79 -22.95 -6.48
N LYS A 61 4.72 -22.79 -7.81
CA LYS A 61 4.75 -21.48 -8.48
C LYS A 61 3.50 -20.66 -8.17
N LEU A 62 2.33 -21.30 -8.10
CA LEU A 62 1.11 -20.62 -7.64
C LEU A 62 1.24 -20.11 -6.20
N GLY A 63 1.82 -20.90 -5.30
CA GLY A 63 2.07 -20.49 -3.92
C GLY A 63 3.02 -19.29 -3.83
N LYS A 64 4.11 -19.30 -4.63
CA LYS A 64 5.03 -18.16 -4.75
C LYS A 64 4.31 -16.91 -5.27
N LEU A 65 3.54 -17.04 -6.35
CA LEU A 65 2.74 -15.96 -6.91
C LEU A 65 1.75 -15.38 -5.89
N ILE A 66 1.04 -16.23 -5.14
CA ILE A 66 0.09 -15.80 -4.12
C ILE A 66 0.81 -15.05 -2.99
N ASN A 67 1.97 -15.53 -2.55
CA ASN A 67 2.73 -14.85 -1.49
C ASN A 67 3.19 -13.45 -1.94
N VAL A 68 3.68 -13.31 -3.18
CA VAL A 68 4.10 -12.01 -3.73
C VAL A 68 2.89 -11.09 -3.92
N ILE A 69 1.83 -11.56 -4.59
CA ILE A 69 0.69 -10.69 -4.92
C ILE A 69 -0.07 -10.19 -3.69
N VAL A 70 -0.12 -10.97 -2.60
CA VAL A 70 -0.69 -10.56 -1.31
C VAL A 70 0.01 -9.31 -0.76
N GLY A 71 1.31 -9.19 -1.02
CA GLY A 71 2.15 -8.04 -0.67
C GLY A 71 1.97 -6.81 -1.56
N CYS A 72 1.41 -6.97 -2.75
CA CYS A 72 1.45 -5.94 -3.77
C CYS A 72 0.27 -4.96 -3.69
N ARG A 73 0.53 -3.75 -4.17
CA ARG A 73 -0.51 -2.82 -4.60
C ARG A 73 -0.71 -2.90 -6.11
N LEU A 74 -1.96 -2.91 -6.53
CA LEU A 74 -2.34 -3.07 -7.93
C LEU A 74 -3.23 -1.92 -8.38
N LEU A 75 -3.21 -1.70 -9.69
CA LEU A 75 -4.03 -0.69 -10.34
C LEU A 75 -5.40 -1.28 -10.64
N VAL A 76 -6.45 -0.64 -10.14
CA VAL A 76 -7.84 -1.09 -10.25
C VAL A 76 -8.66 0.00 -10.93
N PRO A 77 -9.19 -0.24 -12.14
CA PRO A 77 -10.12 0.69 -12.77
C PRO A 77 -11.32 1.00 -11.91
N ALA A 78 -11.73 2.26 -11.91
CA ALA A 78 -12.86 2.74 -11.12
C ALA A 78 -13.70 3.76 -11.89
N ILE A 79 -14.96 3.86 -11.46
CA ILE A 79 -15.89 4.91 -11.84
C ILE A 79 -16.27 5.72 -10.62
N VAL A 80 -16.60 6.98 -10.82
CA VAL A 80 -17.10 7.85 -9.75
C VAL A 80 -18.62 7.73 -9.72
N ASN A 81 -19.20 7.44 -8.56
CA ASN A 81 -20.64 7.41 -8.39
C ASN A 81 -21.24 8.83 -8.25
N GLU A 82 -22.56 8.94 -8.18
CA GLU A 82 -23.27 10.24 -8.01
C GLU A 82 -22.86 11.00 -6.73
N GLU A 83 -22.30 10.32 -5.73
CA GLU A 83 -21.78 10.91 -4.49
C GLU A 83 -20.29 11.28 -4.55
N ASN A 84 -19.68 11.32 -5.74
CA ASN A 84 -18.24 11.54 -5.93
C ASN A 84 -17.30 10.50 -5.26
N LYS A 85 -17.80 9.31 -4.94
CA LYS A 85 -16.99 8.21 -4.40
C LYS A 85 -16.54 7.26 -5.52
N PRO A 86 -15.23 6.94 -5.61
CA PRO A 86 -14.74 5.99 -6.60
C PRO A 86 -15.15 4.56 -6.23
N TYR A 87 -15.65 3.82 -7.21
CA TYR A 87 -16.07 2.42 -7.09
C TYR A 87 -15.41 1.57 -8.18
N PRO A 88 -14.81 0.39 -7.84
CA PRO A 88 -14.16 -0.46 -8.82
C PRO A 88 -15.07 -0.90 -9.97
N LEU A 89 -14.55 -0.84 -11.19
CA LEU A 89 -15.20 -1.43 -12.35
C LEU A 89 -15.12 -2.95 -12.30
N THR A 90 -16.04 -3.60 -13.00
CA THR A 90 -16.05 -5.06 -13.17
C THR A 90 -16.01 -5.41 -14.66
N ILE A 91 -15.36 -6.52 -14.99
CA ILE A 91 -15.39 -7.11 -16.33
C ILE A 91 -16.28 -8.34 -16.27
N THR A 92 -17.11 -8.52 -17.28
CA THR A 92 -17.99 -9.69 -17.39
C THR A 92 -17.40 -10.67 -18.39
N SER A 93 -17.30 -11.95 -18.03
CA SER A 93 -16.89 -13.01 -18.93
C SER A 93 -18.02 -13.40 -19.90
N ASN A 94 -17.70 -14.16 -20.96
CA ASN A 94 -18.71 -14.75 -21.84
C ASN A 94 -19.72 -15.66 -21.12
N LYS A 95 -19.38 -16.16 -19.93
CA LYS A 95 -20.27 -16.95 -19.08
C LYS A 95 -21.14 -16.07 -18.15
N GLN A 96 -21.18 -14.76 -18.39
CA GLN A 96 -21.87 -13.76 -17.57
C GLN A 96 -21.36 -13.67 -16.11
N GLU A 97 -20.14 -14.14 -15.87
CA GLU A 97 -19.50 -14.04 -14.55
C GLU A 97 -18.76 -12.70 -14.43
N LYS A 98 -18.94 -11.99 -13.31
CA LYS A 98 -18.30 -10.68 -13.07
C LYS A 98 -16.99 -10.83 -12.31
N PHE A 99 -15.94 -10.15 -12.73
CA PHE A 99 -14.62 -10.15 -12.09
C PHE A 99 -14.14 -8.71 -11.85
N ILE A 100 -13.34 -8.50 -10.81
CA ILE A 100 -12.60 -7.23 -10.66
C ILE A 100 -11.29 -7.34 -11.46
N PRO A 101 -11.04 -6.43 -12.42
CA PRO A 101 -9.76 -6.36 -13.10
C PRO A 101 -8.70 -5.64 -12.23
N VAL A 102 -7.51 -6.23 -12.17
CA VAL A 102 -6.34 -5.62 -11.54
C VAL A 102 -5.16 -5.65 -12.51
N TYR A 103 -4.34 -4.61 -12.48
CA TYR A 103 -3.19 -4.45 -13.35
C TYR A 103 -1.90 -4.30 -12.56
N THR A 104 -0.87 -5.01 -12.98
CA THR A 104 0.47 -4.98 -12.36
C THR A 104 1.23 -3.69 -12.66
N SER A 105 0.88 -3.01 -13.76
CA SER A 105 1.47 -1.75 -14.18
C SER A 105 0.57 -0.97 -15.16
N VAL A 106 0.86 0.32 -15.37
CA VAL A 106 0.13 1.17 -16.33
C VAL A 106 0.21 0.63 -17.76
N ALA A 107 1.32 -0.01 -18.11
CA ALA A 107 1.52 -0.63 -19.43
C ALA A 107 0.54 -1.78 -19.72
N GLN A 108 0.02 -2.43 -18.69
CA GLN A 108 -0.97 -3.51 -18.81
C GLN A 108 -2.40 -3.00 -18.96
N ILE A 109 -2.65 -1.71 -18.69
CA ILE A 109 -3.98 -1.11 -18.80
C ILE A 109 -4.30 -0.90 -20.28
N PRO A 110 -5.48 -1.34 -20.77
CA PRO A 110 -5.87 -1.12 -22.15
C PRO A 110 -5.97 0.37 -22.47
N LYS A 111 -5.51 0.75 -23.67
CA LYS A 111 -5.63 2.14 -24.15
C LYS A 111 -7.09 2.53 -24.42
N GLU A 112 -7.92 1.55 -24.78
CA GLU A 112 -9.36 1.71 -25.02
C GLU A 112 -10.12 0.44 -24.58
N PRO A 113 -11.32 0.57 -23.97
CA PRO A 113 -11.95 1.81 -23.52
C PRO A 113 -11.21 2.42 -22.33
N LYS A 114 -11.10 3.76 -22.28
CA LYS A 114 -10.44 4.44 -21.16
C LYS A 114 -11.31 4.35 -19.90
N SER A 115 -10.70 3.92 -18.80
CA SER A 115 -11.34 3.92 -17.49
C SER A 115 -11.42 5.36 -16.95
N PRO A 116 -12.56 5.80 -16.37
CA PRO A 116 -12.70 7.16 -15.83
C PRO A 116 -11.78 7.46 -14.64
N GLY A 117 -11.32 6.44 -13.92
CA GLY A 117 -10.28 6.55 -12.89
C GLY A 117 -9.53 5.25 -12.70
N ILE A 118 -8.34 5.33 -12.09
CA ILE A 118 -7.51 4.19 -11.69
C ILE A 118 -7.19 4.36 -10.20
N LEU A 119 -7.48 3.34 -9.40
CA LEU A 119 -7.15 3.27 -7.98
C LEU A 119 -5.88 2.44 -7.79
N ASN A 120 -4.96 2.92 -6.96
CA ASN A 120 -3.82 2.14 -6.49
C ASN A 120 -4.20 1.49 -5.14
N MET A 121 -4.56 0.20 -5.12
CA MET A 121 -5.06 -0.50 -3.93
C MET A 121 -4.25 -1.74 -3.57
N PRO A 122 -4.08 -2.07 -2.27
CA PRO A 122 -3.54 -3.36 -1.86
C PRO A 122 -4.37 -4.51 -2.45
N TYR A 123 -3.71 -5.53 -2.98
CA TYR A 123 -4.40 -6.69 -3.55
C TYR A 123 -5.31 -7.37 -2.53
N ILE A 124 -4.93 -7.44 -1.25
CA ILE A 124 -5.77 -8.03 -0.21
C ILE A 124 -7.13 -7.35 -0.08
N LEU A 125 -7.21 -6.02 -0.25
CA LEU A 125 -8.48 -5.32 -0.23
C LEU A 125 -9.36 -5.74 -1.43
N VAL A 126 -8.76 -5.84 -2.61
CA VAL A 126 -9.45 -6.33 -3.82
C VAL A 126 -9.92 -7.78 -3.64
N ASN A 127 -9.04 -8.62 -3.10
CA ASN A 127 -9.34 -10.02 -2.81
C ASN A 127 -10.50 -10.15 -1.82
N HIS A 128 -10.57 -9.30 -0.79
CA HIS A 128 -11.69 -9.27 0.16
C HIS A 128 -13.00 -8.82 -0.49
N MET A 129 -12.95 -7.87 -1.43
CA MET A 129 -14.13 -7.46 -2.20
C MET A 129 -14.67 -8.62 -3.05
N ALA A 130 -13.79 -9.36 -3.72
CA ALA A 130 -14.15 -10.50 -4.55
C ALA A 130 -14.61 -11.73 -3.73
N ALA A 131 -13.99 -11.96 -2.56
CA ALA A 131 -14.30 -13.06 -1.66
C ALA A 131 -15.54 -12.80 -0.77
N ASN A 132 -16.17 -11.63 -0.86
CA ASN A 132 -17.35 -11.31 -0.06
C ASN A 132 -18.54 -12.21 -0.48
N GLU A 133 -19.14 -12.90 0.48
CA GLU A 133 -20.28 -13.80 0.26
C GLU A 133 -21.47 -13.08 -0.39
N LYS A 134 -21.68 -11.81 -0.04
CA LYS A 134 -22.76 -10.96 -0.59
C LYS A 134 -22.44 -10.39 -1.97
N SER A 135 -21.23 -10.63 -2.48
CA SER A 135 -20.79 -10.12 -3.77
C SER A 135 -21.13 -11.10 -4.90
N GLU A 136 -21.63 -10.55 -6.01
CA GLU A 136 -21.87 -11.27 -7.27
C GLU A 136 -20.57 -11.58 -8.03
N LEU A 137 -19.42 -11.16 -7.50
CA LEU A 137 -18.13 -11.37 -8.13
C LEU A 137 -17.74 -12.85 -8.12
N ALA A 138 -17.35 -13.35 -9.28
CA ALA A 138 -16.78 -14.67 -9.48
C ALA A 138 -15.27 -14.72 -9.19
N GLY A 139 -14.63 -13.58 -8.94
CA GLY A 139 -13.21 -13.52 -8.57
C GLY A 139 -12.51 -12.23 -8.97
N VAL A 140 -11.18 -12.32 -9.06
CA VAL A 140 -10.26 -11.27 -9.53
C VAL A 140 -9.59 -11.75 -10.82
N VAL A 141 -9.39 -10.85 -11.79
CA VAL A 141 -8.63 -11.12 -13.01
C VAL A 141 -7.43 -10.20 -13.09
N ILE A 142 -6.24 -10.79 -13.17
CA ILE A 142 -4.95 -10.10 -13.23
C ILE A 142 -4.56 -9.95 -14.70
N ASN A 143 -4.27 -8.71 -15.10
CA ASN A 143 -3.88 -8.32 -16.45
C ASN A 143 -4.80 -8.93 -17.54
N PRO A 144 -6.09 -8.56 -17.59
CA PRO A 144 -7.11 -9.22 -18.41
C PRO A 144 -6.80 -9.26 -19.92
N PHE A 145 -6.02 -8.30 -20.41
CA PHE A 145 -5.73 -8.12 -21.84
C PHE A 145 -4.34 -8.65 -22.26
N SER A 146 -3.61 -9.27 -21.33
CA SER A 146 -2.31 -9.89 -21.61
C SER A 146 -2.24 -11.29 -20.99
N GLN A 147 -1.77 -11.45 -19.75
CA GLN A 147 -1.67 -12.78 -19.12
C GLN A 147 -3.05 -13.39 -18.80
N ASN A 148 -4.06 -12.56 -18.54
CA ASN A 148 -5.44 -12.96 -18.23
C ASN A 148 -5.53 -14.07 -17.15
N LEU A 149 -4.83 -13.87 -16.03
CA LEU A 149 -4.83 -14.83 -14.94
C LEU A 149 -6.06 -14.61 -14.05
N VAL A 150 -6.93 -15.63 -13.97
CA VAL A 150 -8.17 -15.56 -13.20
C VAL A 150 -8.02 -16.27 -11.85
N PHE A 151 -8.16 -15.50 -10.77
CA PHE A 151 -8.36 -16.02 -9.43
C PHE A 151 -9.85 -16.10 -9.14
N LYS A 152 -10.41 -17.31 -9.30
CA LYS A 152 -11.83 -17.59 -9.02
C LYS A 152 -12.16 -17.43 -7.54
N LYS A 153 -13.45 -17.27 -7.25
CA LYS A 153 -14.02 -17.04 -5.91
C LYS A 153 -13.47 -18.01 -4.85
N GLN A 154 -13.37 -19.29 -5.20
CA GLN A 154 -12.82 -20.33 -4.31
C GLN A 154 -11.36 -20.08 -3.91
N LEU A 155 -10.55 -19.53 -4.80
CA LEU A 155 -9.16 -19.17 -4.50
C LEU A 155 -9.10 -17.88 -3.70
N THR A 156 -9.89 -16.87 -4.07
CA THR A 156 -9.92 -15.59 -3.33
C THR A 156 -10.40 -15.78 -1.89
N GLU A 157 -11.38 -16.67 -1.66
CA GLU A 157 -11.84 -17.06 -0.32
C GLU A 157 -10.74 -17.75 0.49
N LYS A 158 -9.98 -18.66 -0.12
CA LYS A 158 -8.83 -19.31 0.54
C LYS A 158 -7.77 -18.30 0.93
N ILE A 159 -7.40 -17.40 0.02
CA ILE A 159 -6.43 -16.33 0.28
C ILE A 159 -6.91 -15.44 1.42
N LYS A 160 -8.19 -15.03 1.39
CA LYS A 160 -8.81 -14.24 2.47
C LYS A 160 -8.73 -14.96 3.81
N ASN A 161 -9.16 -16.23 3.87
CA ASN A 161 -9.20 -16.99 5.10
C ASN A 161 -7.81 -17.24 5.67
N GLU A 162 -6.83 -17.54 4.82
CA GLU A 162 -5.44 -17.72 5.24
C GLU A 162 -4.84 -16.41 5.75
N PHE A 163 -5.08 -15.30 5.05
CA PHE A 163 -4.65 -13.97 5.46
C PHE A 163 -5.29 -13.56 6.80
N ASP A 164 -6.61 -13.70 6.94
CA ASP A 164 -7.35 -13.44 8.18
C ASP A 164 -6.85 -14.34 9.32
N ALA A 165 -6.53 -15.61 9.06
CA ALA A 165 -5.98 -16.54 10.05
C ALA A 165 -4.53 -16.22 10.43
N ARG A 166 -3.69 -15.75 9.50
CA ARG A 166 -2.35 -15.21 9.80
C ARG A 166 -2.49 -13.98 10.70
N ARG A 167 -3.40 -13.06 10.36
CA ARG A 167 -3.69 -11.86 11.16
C ARG A 167 -4.26 -12.19 12.54
N LYS A 168 -5.13 -13.19 12.64
CA LYS A 168 -5.68 -13.67 13.92
C LYS A 168 -4.60 -14.34 14.76
N ARG A 169 -3.74 -15.16 14.17
CA ARG A 169 -2.59 -15.77 14.87
C ARG A 169 -1.60 -14.73 15.37
N ALA A 170 -1.31 -13.70 14.58
CA ALA A 170 -0.48 -12.58 15.02
C ALA A 170 -1.11 -11.88 16.25
N LYS A 171 -2.43 -11.67 16.24
CA LYS A 171 -3.17 -11.09 17.37
C LYS A 171 -3.25 -12.01 18.60
N GLU A 172 -3.50 -13.32 18.41
CA GLU A 172 -3.67 -14.31 19.48
C GLU A 172 -2.34 -14.74 20.11
N GLN A 173 -1.25 -14.81 19.32
CA GLN A 173 0.10 -14.94 19.87
C GLN A 173 0.40 -13.74 20.79
N GLY A 174 -0.21 -12.58 20.51
CA GLY A 174 -0.34 -11.39 21.37
C GLY A 174 -0.94 -11.56 22.75
N GLU A 175 -1.83 -12.52 22.96
CA GLU A 175 -2.69 -12.55 24.14
C GLU A 175 -2.25 -13.55 25.23
N GLY A 176 -1.29 -14.44 24.94
CA GLY A 176 -0.82 -15.46 25.90
C GLY A 176 0.45 -15.09 26.67
N GLY A 177 0.34 -14.43 27.82
CA GLY A 177 1.51 -14.02 28.63
C GLY A 177 1.24 -12.98 29.72
N THR A 178 1.11 -13.45 30.95
CA THR A 178 1.17 -12.79 32.27
C THR A 178 1.32 -11.26 32.44
N LYS A 179 0.35 -10.70 33.20
CA LYS A 179 0.30 -9.49 34.04
C LYS A 179 1.65 -8.77 34.32
N THR A 180 1.79 -7.55 33.81
CA THR A 180 1.80 -6.28 34.57
C THR A 180 1.87 -5.09 33.61
N MET A 181 0.72 -4.51 33.23
CA MET A 181 0.64 -3.08 32.91
C MET A 181 -0.81 -2.67 32.99
N GLN A 182 -1.11 -1.63 33.78
CA GLN A 182 -2.45 -1.04 33.91
C GLN A 182 -2.85 -0.21 32.67
N VAL A 183 -2.25 -0.52 31.52
CA VAL A 183 -2.47 0.12 30.23
C VAL A 183 -3.16 -0.94 29.38
N THR A 184 -4.38 -0.65 28.92
CA THR A 184 -5.09 -1.56 28.00
C THR A 184 -4.25 -1.77 26.73
N GLN A 185 -4.35 -2.91 26.05
CA GLN A 185 -3.56 -3.22 24.85
C GLN A 185 -3.64 -2.12 23.78
N GLU A 186 -4.82 -1.49 23.63
CA GLU A 186 -5.03 -0.36 22.74
C GLU A 186 -4.19 0.87 23.14
N GLN A 187 -4.16 1.21 24.44
CA GLN A 187 -3.30 2.27 24.95
C GLN A 187 -1.81 1.94 24.80
N TYR A 188 -1.42 0.67 24.94
CA TYR A 188 -0.03 0.25 24.69
C TYR A 188 0.36 0.48 23.23
N ASN A 189 -0.48 0.03 22.28
CA ASN A 189 -0.23 0.22 20.85
C ASN A 189 -0.13 1.70 20.47
N VAL A 190 -1.00 2.54 21.05
CA VAL A 190 -0.97 3.99 20.85
C VAL A 190 0.34 4.61 21.37
N LEU A 191 0.77 4.22 22.57
CA LEU A 191 2.03 4.72 23.16
C LEU A 191 3.24 4.25 22.35
N THR A 192 3.30 2.97 22.00
CA THR A 192 4.40 2.40 21.21
C THR A 192 4.47 3.03 19.82
N ARG A 193 3.33 3.28 19.17
CA ARG A 193 3.27 4.04 17.91
C ARG A 193 3.89 5.42 18.04
N LYS A 194 3.45 6.20 19.03
CA LYS A 194 4.00 7.54 19.24
C LYS A 194 5.51 7.49 19.54
N GLN A 195 5.95 6.52 20.32
CA GLN A 195 7.37 6.32 20.61
C GLN A 195 8.15 5.92 19.35
N TYR A 196 7.55 5.11 18.47
CA TYR A 196 8.17 4.72 17.21
C TYR A 196 8.36 5.90 16.27
N GLU A 197 7.26 6.61 15.96
CA GLU A 197 7.21 7.67 14.95
C GLU A 197 8.05 8.91 15.33
N PHE A 198 8.07 9.29 16.61
CA PHE A 198 8.69 10.53 17.06
C PHE A 198 9.98 10.34 17.86
N ASN A 199 10.44 9.10 18.06
CA ASN A 199 11.66 8.87 18.84
C ASN A 199 12.51 7.74 18.27
N PHE A 200 11.99 6.52 18.24
CA PHE A 200 12.79 5.35 17.86
C PHE A 200 13.23 5.39 16.39
N LEU A 201 12.29 5.61 15.46
CA LEU A 201 12.60 5.66 14.03
C LEU A 201 13.52 6.81 13.63
N PRO A 202 13.26 8.08 14.02
CA PRO A 202 14.19 9.18 13.71
C PRO A 202 15.56 8.94 14.35
N LYS A 203 15.62 8.36 15.56
CA LYS A 203 16.90 8.01 16.19
C LYS A 203 17.68 6.96 15.38
N LYS A 204 17.04 5.87 14.96
CA LYS A 204 17.67 4.85 14.11
C LYS A 204 18.17 5.43 12.79
N PHE A 205 17.41 6.34 12.20
CA PHE A 205 17.80 7.05 11.00
C PHE A 205 19.05 7.92 11.20
N PHE A 206 19.07 8.79 12.21
CA PHE A 206 20.22 9.66 12.46
C PHE A 206 21.47 8.90 12.92
N GLU A 207 21.31 7.83 13.72
CA GLU A 207 22.44 6.98 14.15
C GLU A 207 22.99 6.12 13.00
N GLY A 208 22.13 5.61 12.12
CA GLY A 208 22.52 4.72 11.02
C GLY A 208 22.98 5.46 9.75
N GLY A 209 22.54 6.69 9.53
CA GLY A 209 22.96 7.53 8.40
C GLY A 209 22.83 6.83 7.04
N GLN A 210 23.93 6.73 6.30
CA GLN A 210 23.94 6.11 4.97
C GLN A 210 23.52 4.63 5.00
N GLU A 211 23.97 3.85 5.99
CA GLU A 211 23.64 2.43 6.08
C GLU A 211 22.13 2.21 6.28
N PHE A 212 21.50 3.10 7.05
CA PHE A 212 20.05 3.11 7.20
C PHE A 212 19.34 3.39 5.87
N ILE A 213 19.81 4.39 5.12
CA ILE A 213 19.25 4.76 3.82
C ILE A 213 19.40 3.62 2.81
N ASP A 214 20.58 3.02 2.71
CA ASP A 214 20.84 1.92 1.78
C ASP A 214 19.93 0.72 2.09
N THR A 215 19.83 0.35 3.38
CA THR A 215 18.95 -0.74 3.82
C THR A 215 17.48 -0.44 3.55
N LEU A 216 17.03 0.80 3.79
CA LEU A 216 15.66 1.23 3.51
C LEU A 216 15.35 1.21 2.00
N CYS A 217 16.31 1.57 1.16
CA CYS A 217 16.13 1.51 -0.29
C CYS A 217 15.99 0.06 -0.80
N ASP A 218 16.79 -0.85 -0.24
CA ASP A 218 16.79 -2.26 -0.63
C ASP A 218 15.55 -3.02 -0.16
N LYS A 219 15.18 -2.84 1.12
CA LYS A 219 14.14 -3.65 1.79
C LYS A 219 12.79 -2.97 1.93
N LYS A 220 12.72 -1.65 1.72
CA LYS A 220 11.47 -0.87 1.70
C LYS A 220 10.54 -1.17 2.89
N GLU A 221 9.30 -1.61 2.62
CA GLU A 221 8.27 -1.91 3.61
C GLU A 221 8.74 -2.93 4.66
N GLU A 222 9.51 -3.95 4.25
CA GLU A 222 10.00 -4.98 5.17
C GLU A 222 10.93 -4.40 6.23
N PHE A 223 11.72 -3.37 5.89
CA PHE A 223 12.62 -2.74 6.86
C PHE A 223 11.88 -1.84 7.84
N ILE A 224 10.88 -1.09 7.35
CA ILE A 224 10.02 -0.28 8.22
C ILE A 224 9.25 -1.18 9.20
N ASP A 225 8.67 -2.28 8.70
CA ASP A 225 7.99 -3.29 9.52
C ASP A 225 8.91 -3.89 10.58
N GLN A 226 10.13 -4.31 10.20
CA GLN A 226 11.13 -4.84 11.14
C GLN A 226 11.48 -3.85 12.24
N LEU A 227 11.72 -2.57 11.88
CA LEU A 227 12.03 -1.52 12.84
C LEU A 227 10.83 -1.24 13.76
N TYR A 228 9.61 -1.30 13.23
CA TYR A 228 8.41 -1.08 14.03
C TYR A 228 8.20 -2.23 15.00
N GLU A 229 8.34 -3.48 14.57
CA GLU A 229 8.31 -4.64 15.47
C GLU A 229 9.39 -4.52 16.56
N GLU A 230 10.60 -4.03 16.23
CA GLU A 230 11.69 -3.82 17.19
C GLU A 230 11.30 -2.82 18.31
N ALA A 231 10.44 -1.84 18.02
CA ALA A 231 9.97 -0.89 19.02
C ALA A 231 9.00 -1.51 20.04
N TYR A 232 8.47 -2.71 19.80
CA TYR A 232 7.61 -3.43 20.73
C TYR A 232 8.43 -4.29 21.70
N GLN A 233 8.36 -3.97 23.00
CA GLN A 233 8.93 -4.83 24.05
C GLN A 233 8.30 -6.22 24.06
N GLU A 234 6.99 -6.27 23.83
CA GLU A 234 6.23 -7.49 23.66
C GLU A 234 5.85 -7.65 22.19
N LYS A 235 6.72 -8.28 21.39
CA LYS A 235 6.53 -8.51 19.93
C LYS A 235 5.15 -9.06 19.58
N ARG A 236 4.61 -9.88 20.46
CA ARG A 236 3.28 -10.46 20.33
C ARG A 236 2.15 -9.41 20.18
N LEU A 237 2.32 -8.22 20.75
CA LEU A 237 1.33 -7.13 20.68
C LEU A 237 1.44 -6.32 19.38
N TYR A 238 2.45 -6.59 18.54
CA TYR A 238 2.67 -5.94 17.26
C TYR A 238 1.51 -6.26 16.28
N PRO A 239 0.76 -5.25 15.81
CA PRO A 239 -0.49 -5.50 15.10
C PRO A 239 -0.41 -5.35 13.58
N TYR A 240 0.77 -5.04 13.02
CA TYR A 240 0.96 -4.69 11.62
C TYR A 240 1.70 -5.78 10.86
N LEU A 241 1.65 -5.69 9.54
CA LEU A 241 2.43 -6.47 8.59
C LEU A 241 3.14 -5.52 7.60
N PRO A 242 4.14 -5.98 6.83
CA PRO A 242 4.80 -5.13 5.83
C PRO A 242 3.83 -4.43 4.87
N GLU A 243 2.73 -5.09 4.50
CA GLU A 243 1.73 -4.54 3.57
C GLU A 243 0.89 -3.39 4.14
N ASP A 244 0.95 -3.18 5.46
CA ASP A 244 0.28 -2.07 6.13
C ASP A 244 1.03 -0.74 5.97
N PHE A 245 2.27 -0.78 5.46
CA PHE A 245 3.12 0.36 5.15
C PHE A 245 3.19 0.61 3.64
N SER A 246 3.64 1.80 3.24
CA SER A 246 4.03 2.07 1.86
C SER A 246 5.28 2.93 1.83
N VAL A 247 6.32 2.48 1.13
CA VAL A 247 7.59 3.18 0.97
C VAL A 247 7.77 3.62 -0.47
N MET A 248 7.96 4.91 -0.68
CA MET A 248 8.20 5.50 -2.00
C MET A 248 9.53 6.24 -2.00
N ILE A 249 10.44 5.83 -2.89
CA ILE A 249 11.78 6.37 -3.02
C ILE A 249 11.79 7.31 -4.23
N MET A 250 12.31 8.52 -4.07
CA MET A 250 12.36 9.55 -5.11
C MET A 250 13.77 10.14 -5.19
N ASP A 251 14.45 9.91 -6.31
CA ASP A 251 15.71 10.56 -6.66
C ASP A 251 15.43 11.96 -7.20
N ILE A 252 15.42 12.97 -6.32
CA ILE A 252 15.09 14.36 -6.69
C ILE A 252 16.22 14.99 -7.51
N SER A 253 17.47 14.69 -7.17
CA SER A 253 18.66 15.12 -7.91
C SER A 253 19.84 14.19 -7.62
N GLU A 254 20.98 14.40 -8.28
CA GLU A 254 22.22 13.67 -7.98
C GLU A 254 22.67 13.79 -6.51
N GLU A 255 22.23 14.85 -5.82
CA GLU A 255 22.62 15.11 -4.43
C GLU A 255 21.49 14.82 -3.43
N LEU A 256 20.23 14.74 -3.83
CA LEU A 256 19.09 14.69 -2.91
C LEU A 256 18.17 13.49 -3.19
N LEU A 257 18.10 12.59 -2.23
CA LEU A 257 17.13 11.50 -2.14
C LEU A 257 16.01 11.88 -1.18
N VAL A 258 14.76 11.60 -1.56
CA VAL A 258 13.61 11.73 -0.66
C VAL A 258 12.86 10.40 -0.60
N ILE A 259 12.68 9.86 0.61
CA ILE A 259 11.93 8.63 0.84
C ILE A 259 10.68 8.98 1.66
N ARG A 260 9.50 8.75 1.08
CA ARG A 260 8.22 8.86 1.77
C ARG A 260 7.84 7.52 2.36
N VAL A 261 7.35 7.51 3.60
CA VAL A 261 6.76 6.33 4.24
C VAL A 261 5.36 6.68 4.75
N ASP A 262 4.34 5.99 4.24
CA ASP A 262 2.96 6.07 4.77
C ASP A 262 2.75 5.01 5.85
N PHE A 263 2.16 5.42 6.97
CA PHE A 263 1.83 4.54 8.09
C PHE A 263 0.39 4.05 8.06
N PRO A 264 0.09 2.88 8.62
CA PRO A 264 -1.29 2.39 8.71
C PRO A 264 -2.16 3.32 9.55
N GLU A 265 -3.46 3.40 9.26
CA GLU A 265 -4.40 4.22 10.05
C GLU A 265 -4.84 3.55 11.36
N GLN A 266 -4.58 2.26 11.52
CA GLN A 266 -4.95 1.51 12.73
C GLN A 266 -4.20 2.07 13.96
N ASN A 267 -4.91 2.26 15.08
CA ASN A 267 -4.40 2.89 16.31
C ASN A 267 -3.89 4.35 16.16
N MET A 268 -4.28 5.05 15.09
CA MET A 268 -3.82 6.43 14.85
C MET A 268 -4.58 7.43 15.73
N THR A 269 -3.87 8.03 16.69
CA THR A 269 -4.40 9.02 17.64
C THR A 269 -3.66 10.35 17.52
N VAL A 270 -3.98 11.34 18.34
CA VAL A 270 -3.27 12.63 18.33
C VAL A 270 -2.20 12.63 19.42
N PRO A 271 -0.92 12.93 19.11
CA PRO A 271 -0.32 13.02 17.77
C PRO A 271 0.04 11.62 17.22
N SER A 272 -0.07 11.46 15.91
CA SER A 272 0.45 10.32 15.15
C SER A 272 0.74 10.79 13.72
N CYS A 273 1.68 10.15 13.04
CA CYS A 273 2.04 10.48 11.66
C CYS A 273 1.15 9.71 10.68
N TYR A 274 0.54 10.41 9.73
CA TYR A 274 -0.03 9.80 8.52
C TYR A 274 1.09 9.27 7.63
N ARG A 275 2.15 10.08 7.50
CA ARG A 275 3.34 9.76 6.73
C ARG A 275 4.53 10.55 7.23
N ILE A 276 5.71 10.09 6.84
CA ILE A 276 6.99 10.73 7.12
C ILE A 276 7.81 10.82 5.84
N TYR A 277 8.80 11.70 5.86
CA TYR A 277 9.76 11.84 4.78
C TYR A 277 11.17 11.86 5.33
N PHE A 278 12.01 10.97 4.82
CA PHE A 278 13.44 11.05 4.96
C PHE A 278 13.98 11.85 3.78
N THR A 279 14.73 12.91 4.03
CA THR A 279 15.56 13.55 3.01
C THR A 279 17.00 13.20 3.30
N TRP A 280 17.77 12.82 2.28
CA TRP A 280 19.18 12.46 2.42
C TRP A 280 20.01 13.15 1.35
N ASN A 281 20.98 13.95 1.79
CA ASN A 281 21.94 14.56 0.89
C ASN A 281 23.14 13.63 0.69
N ALA A 282 23.28 13.04 -0.50
CA ALA A 282 24.31 12.06 -0.81
C ALA A 282 25.74 12.62 -0.72
N LYS A 283 25.91 13.94 -0.85
CA LYS A 283 27.20 14.63 -0.85
C LYS A 283 27.61 15.09 0.55
N THR A 284 26.71 15.72 1.30
CA THR A 284 27.00 16.18 2.67
C THR A 284 26.85 15.06 3.69
N LYS A 285 26.17 13.96 3.33
CA LYS A 285 25.79 12.86 4.24
C LYS A 285 24.89 13.34 5.38
N GLU A 286 24.07 14.34 5.10
CA GLU A 286 23.13 14.91 6.06
C GLU A 286 21.70 14.46 5.73
N GLY A 287 21.00 14.06 6.79
CA GLY A 287 19.61 13.62 6.72
C GLY A 287 18.67 14.58 7.44
N ARG A 288 17.41 14.62 7.01
CA ARG A 288 16.31 15.27 7.77
C ARG A 288 15.07 14.38 7.78
N TYR A 289 14.30 14.48 8.86
CA TYR A 289 13.16 13.63 9.14
C TYR A 289 11.90 14.49 9.32
N PHE A 290 11.04 14.53 8.31
CA PHE A 290 9.81 15.31 8.33
C PHE A 290 8.59 14.44 8.62
N THR A 291 7.58 15.01 9.25
CA THR A 291 6.36 14.36 9.69
C THR A 291 5.13 15.08 9.15
N ILE A 292 4.14 14.32 8.67
CA ILE A 292 2.79 14.82 8.40
C ILE A 292 1.86 14.23 9.46
N GLU A 293 1.42 15.06 10.39
CA GLU A 293 0.83 14.61 11.64
C GLU A 293 -0.66 14.86 11.71
N LYS A 294 -1.34 13.94 12.39
CA LYS A 294 -2.72 14.06 12.80
C LYS A 294 -2.85 15.09 13.91
N THR A 295 -3.67 16.10 13.67
CA THR A 295 -4.02 17.10 14.67
C THR A 295 -5.38 16.82 15.31
N LYS A 296 -5.78 17.65 16.27
CA LYS A 296 -7.13 17.58 16.87
C LYS A 296 -8.21 18.01 15.87
N ASP A 297 -7.86 18.86 14.91
CA ASP A 297 -8.73 19.19 13.79
C ASP A 297 -8.63 18.08 12.74
N ARG A 298 -9.78 17.58 12.29
CA ARG A 298 -9.82 16.47 11.32
C ARG A 298 -9.42 16.93 9.92
N GLU A 299 -9.60 18.21 9.62
CA GLU A 299 -9.29 18.77 8.31
C GLU A 299 -7.85 19.31 8.24
N ALA A 300 -7.24 19.65 9.38
CA ALA A 300 -5.88 20.17 9.44
C ALA A 300 -4.86 19.07 9.78
N LYS A 301 -3.79 19.01 8.99
CA LYS A 301 -2.59 18.22 9.26
C LYS A 301 -1.46 19.15 9.69
N LEU A 302 -0.51 18.66 10.49
CA LEU A 302 0.66 19.45 10.89
C LEU A 302 1.90 18.95 10.14
N LEU A 303 2.68 19.87 9.57
CA LEU A 303 4.02 19.58 9.08
C LEU A 303 5.01 19.80 10.21
N GLY A 304 5.72 18.74 10.58
CA GLY A 304 6.76 18.78 11.59
C GLY A 304 8.08 18.21 11.11
N GLU A 305 9.09 18.30 11.97
CA GLU A 305 10.39 17.66 11.80
C GLU A 305 10.92 17.18 13.15
N MET A 306 11.52 16.00 13.15
CA MET A 306 12.35 15.54 14.27
C MET A 306 13.80 15.84 13.92
N ASN A 307 14.45 16.71 14.70
CA ASN A 307 15.86 17.01 14.48
C ASN A 307 16.78 15.88 14.99
N ASP A 308 18.08 16.00 14.73
CA ASP A 308 19.14 15.08 15.15
C ASP A 308 19.24 14.88 16.68
N LYS A 309 18.67 15.80 17.46
CA LYS A 309 18.54 15.72 18.93
C LYS A 309 17.20 15.13 19.38
N ILE A 310 16.41 14.61 18.45
CA ILE A 310 15.08 14.03 18.69
C ILE A 310 14.13 15.05 19.35
N GLN A 311 14.21 16.29 18.87
CA GLN A 311 13.30 17.37 19.25
C GLN A 311 12.36 17.68 18.09
N HIS A 312 11.10 17.89 18.42
CA HIS A 312 10.07 18.21 17.45
C HIS A 312 10.09 19.71 17.12
N VAL A 313 10.08 20.02 15.83
CA VAL A 313 9.97 21.36 15.25
C VAL A 313 8.70 21.40 14.43
N SER A 314 7.84 22.39 14.66
CA SER A 314 6.58 22.57 13.93
C SER A 314 6.75 23.64 12.85
N TYR A 315 6.40 23.29 11.60
CA TYR A 315 6.36 24.20 10.45
C TYR A 315 4.95 24.74 10.15
N GLY A 316 3.95 24.33 10.94
CA GLY A 316 2.58 24.80 10.80
C GLY A 316 1.70 23.81 10.05
N GLU A 317 0.60 24.29 9.47
CA GLU A 317 -0.34 23.45 8.73
C GLU A 317 0.35 22.81 7.53
N ALA A 318 0.20 21.49 7.39
CA ALA A 318 0.77 20.77 6.28
C ALA A 318 0.09 21.16 4.96
N PRO A 319 0.85 21.24 3.85
CA PRO A 319 0.26 21.42 2.53
C PRO A 319 -0.75 20.33 2.19
N VAL A 320 -1.61 20.61 1.21
CA VAL A 320 -2.51 19.57 0.66
C VAL A 320 -1.71 18.38 0.14
N GLU A 321 -2.32 17.20 0.23
CA GLU A 321 -1.74 15.95 -0.25
C GLU A 321 -1.41 16.07 -1.75
N GLY A 322 -0.10 16.03 -2.07
CA GLY A 322 0.45 16.29 -3.40
C GLY A 322 1.38 17.51 -3.48
N ALA A 323 1.23 18.49 -2.58
CA ALA A 323 2.15 19.63 -2.44
C ALA A 323 3.21 19.43 -1.34
N GLU A 324 2.98 18.48 -0.42
CA GLU A 324 3.88 18.16 0.70
C GLU A 324 5.34 17.91 0.26
N LEU A 325 5.54 17.20 -0.85
CA LEU A 325 6.88 16.88 -1.35
C LEU A 325 7.68 18.14 -1.72
N GLN A 326 7.03 19.10 -2.39
CA GLN A 326 7.69 20.34 -2.80
C GLN A 326 8.10 21.16 -1.58
N GLU A 327 7.21 21.28 -0.59
CA GLU A 327 7.52 21.98 0.66
C GLU A 327 8.68 21.32 1.41
N ILE A 328 8.75 19.99 1.42
CA ILE A 328 9.85 19.25 2.06
C ILE A 328 11.18 19.48 1.34
N ILE A 329 11.17 19.54 0.01
CA ILE A 329 12.36 19.88 -0.79
C ILE A 329 12.79 21.32 -0.49
N ASP A 330 11.85 22.26 -0.47
CA ASP A 330 12.12 23.68 -0.19
C ASP A 330 12.66 23.88 1.23
N LEU A 331 12.10 23.16 2.21
CA LEU A 331 12.58 23.12 3.57
C LEU A 331 14.00 22.57 3.63
N HIS A 332 14.27 21.42 2.99
CA HIS A 332 15.60 20.81 2.94
C HIS A 332 16.64 21.78 2.39
N GLN A 333 16.31 22.49 1.31
CA GLN A 333 17.20 23.45 0.65
C GLN A 333 17.29 24.81 1.35
N GLY A 334 16.46 25.06 2.36
CA GLY A 334 16.39 26.35 3.05
C GLY A 334 15.75 27.47 2.22
N THR A 335 14.96 27.13 1.21
CA THR A 335 14.25 28.06 0.33
C THR A 335 12.79 28.31 0.73
N ALA A 336 12.29 27.54 1.71
CA ALA A 336 10.94 27.70 2.25
C ALA A 336 10.70 29.10 2.85
N LYS A 337 9.61 29.74 2.43
CA LYS A 337 9.18 31.05 2.95
C LYS A 337 8.22 30.85 4.12
N HIS A 338 8.73 30.69 5.33
CA HIS A 338 7.85 30.79 6.50
C HIS A 338 7.53 32.25 6.81
N THR A 339 6.32 32.68 6.45
CA THR A 339 5.67 33.81 7.12
C THR A 339 5.39 33.40 8.56
N SER A 340 6.12 34.01 9.49
CA SER A 340 5.87 33.95 10.94
C SER A 340 4.52 34.55 11.30
#